data_AF-A0A369FF22-F1
#
_entry.id   AF-A0A369FF22-F1
#
_cell.length_a   1.000
_cell.length_b   1.000
_cell.length_c   1.000
_cell.angle_alpha   90.00
_cell.angle_beta   90.00
_cell.angle_gamma   90.00
#
_symmetry.space_group_name_H-M   'P 1'
#
loop_
_entity.id
_entity.type
_entity.pdbx_description
1 polymer ?
#
loop_
_entity_poly.entity_id
_entity_poly.type
_entity_poly.pdbx_seq_one_letter_code
_entity_poly.pdbx_strand_id
1 'polypeptide(L)'
;FTIIADMAKNVAGDVAEVSSITKPGAEIHEYQPTPGDIKRAQGAQLILANGMNLELWFQRFYQHLNGVPEVIVSSGVTPVGITEGPYEGKPNPHAWMSPDNALIYVDNIRDALIKYDPANAKTYQR
;
A
#
# COMPACT_ATOMS: atom_id res chain seq x y z
N PHE A 1 -4.61 0.16 -2.94
CA PHE A 1 -5.68 0.92 -3.62
C PHE A 1 -5.08 2.07 -4.43
N THR A 2 -5.89 2.88 -5.12
CA THR A 2 -5.41 3.82 -6.15
C THR A 2 -4.51 4.94 -5.64
N ILE A 3 -4.66 5.41 -4.40
CA ILE A 3 -3.81 6.49 -3.87
C ILE A 3 -2.37 6.01 -3.68
N ILE A 4 -2.17 4.85 -3.03
CA ILE A 4 -0.83 4.24 -2.89
C ILE A 4 -0.24 3.95 -4.28
N ALA A 5 -1.06 3.47 -5.22
CA ALA A 5 -0.60 3.20 -6.57
C ALA A 5 -0.11 4.48 -7.28
N ASP A 6 -0.79 5.60 -7.10
CA ASP A 6 -0.36 6.89 -7.67
C ASP A 6 0.92 7.42 -7.02
N MET A 7 1.01 7.39 -5.69
CA MET A 7 2.25 7.74 -4.97
C MET A 7 3.42 6.88 -5.44
N ALA A 8 3.22 5.57 -5.53
CA ALA A 8 4.26 4.65 -5.97
C ALA A 8 4.65 4.82 -7.43
N LYS A 9 3.71 5.16 -8.33
CA LYS A 9 4.04 5.51 -9.73
C LYS A 9 4.96 6.71 -9.81
N ASN A 10 4.69 7.75 -9.03
CA ASN A 10 5.51 8.96 -9.02
C ASN A 10 6.94 8.67 -8.54
N VAL A 11 7.11 7.80 -7.54
CA VAL A 11 8.44 7.37 -7.06
C VAL A 11 9.13 6.44 -8.06
N ALA A 12 8.36 5.50 -8.64
CA ALA A 12 8.89 4.50 -9.55
C ALA A 12 9.34 5.08 -10.91
N GLY A 13 8.68 6.13 -11.41
CA GLY A 13 8.89 6.62 -12.76
C GLY A 13 8.66 5.51 -13.80
N ASP A 14 9.55 5.41 -14.80
CA ASP A 14 9.41 4.46 -15.91
C ASP A 14 10.09 3.10 -15.67
N VAL A 15 10.76 2.91 -14.53
CA VAL A 15 11.58 1.70 -14.27
C VAL A 15 10.81 0.57 -13.57
N ALA A 16 9.60 0.85 -13.08
CA ALA A 16 8.72 -0.19 -12.55
C ALA A 16 7.26 0.03 -12.95
N GLU A 17 6.55 -1.07 -13.22
CA GLU A 17 5.11 -1.05 -13.45
C GLU A 17 4.36 -1.11 -12.11
N VAL A 18 3.49 -0.14 -11.87
CA VAL A 18 2.68 -0.08 -10.65
C VAL A 18 1.20 -0.18 -11.01
N SER A 19 0.49 -1.11 -10.38
CA SER A 19 -0.95 -1.28 -10.55
C SER A 19 -1.67 -1.41 -9.22
N SER A 20 -2.94 -0.98 -9.18
CA SER A 20 -3.80 -1.13 -8.00
C SER A 20 -4.60 -2.44 -8.08
N ILE A 21 -4.80 -3.09 -6.93
CA ILE A 21 -5.76 -4.19 -6.81
C ILE A 21 -7.18 -3.66 -6.99
N THR A 22 -7.59 -2.69 -6.18
CA THR A 22 -8.91 -2.06 -6.28
C THR A 22 -8.94 -1.08 -7.46
N LYS A 23 -10.09 -1.01 -8.14
CA LYS A 23 -10.34 -0.07 -9.24
C LYS A 23 -10.67 1.33 -8.69
N PRO A 24 -10.48 2.40 -9.49
CA PRO A 24 -10.95 3.73 -9.11
C PRO A 24 -12.44 3.71 -8.74
N GLY A 25 -12.77 4.35 -7.62
CA GLY A 25 -14.14 4.43 -7.10
C GLY A 25 -14.66 3.17 -6.38
N ALA A 26 -13.89 2.08 -6.32
CA ALA A 26 -14.25 0.94 -5.50
C ALA A 26 -14.12 1.27 -4.00
N GLU A 27 -15.03 0.74 -3.19
CA GLU A 27 -14.87 0.68 -1.74
C GLU A 27 -13.61 -0.17 -1.42
N ILE A 28 -12.80 0.25 -0.44
CA ILE A 28 -11.45 -0.29 -0.19
C ILE A 28 -11.31 -1.01 1.15
N HIS A 29 -12.18 -0.73 2.13
CA HIS A 29 -12.13 -1.33 3.46
C HIS A 29 -12.57 -2.80 3.43
N GLU A 30 -13.70 -3.06 2.79
CA GLU A 30 -14.37 -4.36 2.68
C GLU A 30 -14.38 -4.91 1.25
N TYR A 31 -13.48 -4.41 0.40
CA TYR A 31 -13.30 -4.92 -0.96
C TYR A 31 -13.21 -6.45 -0.96
N GLN A 32 -13.83 -7.09 -1.95
CA GLN A 32 -13.81 -8.54 -2.12
C GLN A 32 -12.86 -8.91 -3.26
N PRO A 33 -11.65 -9.43 -2.96
CA PRO A 33 -10.69 -9.80 -3.99
C PRO A 33 -11.22 -10.90 -4.89
N THR A 34 -10.95 -10.74 -6.18
CA THR A 34 -11.28 -11.75 -7.18
C THR A 34 -10.12 -12.74 -7.37
N PRO A 35 -10.37 -13.93 -7.94
CA PRO A 35 -9.28 -14.81 -8.37
C PRO A 35 -8.30 -14.13 -9.35
N GLY A 36 -8.79 -13.19 -10.15
CA GLY A 36 -7.94 -12.37 -11.03
C GLY A 36 -6.99 -11.47 -10.25
N ASP A 37 -7.43 -10.91 -9.11
CA ASP A 37 -6.58 -10.10 -8.24
C ASP A 37 -5.45 -10.91 -7.61
N ILE A 38 -5.78 -12.13 -7.15
CA ILE A 38 -4.79 -13.07 -6.59
C ILE A 38 -3.76 -13.43 -7.67
N LYS A 39 -4.22 -13.76 -8.88
CA LYS A 39 -3.34 -14.08 -10.01
C LYS A 39 -2.40 -12.92 -10.35
N ARG A 40 -2.90 -11.68 -10.36
CA ARG A 40 -2.07 -10.49 -10.60
C ARG A 40 -1.05 -10.30 -9.48
N ALA A 41 -1.47 -10.37 -8.22
CA ALA A 41 -0.58 -10.17 -7.08
C ALA A 41 0.51 -11.24 -6.95
N GLN A 42 0.22 -12.49 -7.30
CA GLN A 42 1.20 -13.57 -7.30
C GLN A 42 2.34 -13.36 -8.32
N GLY A 43 2.09 -12.57 -9.38
CA GLY A 43 3.09 -12.19 -10.38
C GLY A 43 3.90 -10.94 -10.01
N ALA A 44 3.57 -10.26 -8.92
CA ALA A 44 4.25 -9.04 -8.50
C ALA A 44 5.56 -9.34 -7.76
N GLN A 45 6.51 -8.40 -7.85
CA GLN A 45 7.79 -8.46 -7.12
C GLN A 45 7.68 -7.85 -5.71
N LEU A 46 6.64 -7.03 -5.48
CA LEU A 46 6.39 -6.32 -4.23
C LEU A 46 4.91 -5.94 -4.15
N ILE A 47 4.34 -6.04 -2.95
CA ILE A 47 3.01 -5.51 -2.63
C ILE A 47 3.13 -4.40 -1.60
N LEU A 48 2.49 -3.27 -1.89
CA LEU A 48 2.39 -2.12 -1.00
C LEU A 48 0.96 -2.07 -0.42
N ALA A 49 0.84 -2.08 0.90
CA ALA A 49 -0.43 -2.01 1.61
C ALA A 49 -0.44 -0.85 2.60
N ASN A 50 -1.62 -0.28 2.89
CA ASN A 50 -1.71 0.82 3.84
C ASN A 50 -1.45 0.36 5.27
N GLY A 51 -2.03 -0.77 5.67
CA GLY A 51 -2.07 -1.17 7.07
C GLY A 51 -3.07 -0.31 7.87
N MET A 52 -2.82 -0.16 9.17
CA MET A 52 -3.72 0.58 10.09
C MET A 52 -5.18 0.10 10.06
N ASN A 53 -5.39 -1.19 9.77
CA ASN A 53 -6.70 -1.80 9.59
C ASN A 53 -7.54 -1.24 8.43
N LEU A 54 -6.92 -0.61 7.41
CA LEU A 54 -7.65 -0.18 6.21
C LEU A 54 -8.19 -1.38 5.43
N GLU A 55 -7.30 -2.19 4.85
CA GLU A 55 -7.70 -3.30 3.98
C GLU A 55 -8.05 -4.55 4.81
N LEU A 56 -9.27 -4.64 5.33
CA LEU A 56 -9.71 -5.76 6.19
C LEU A 56 -9.63 -7.12 5.51
N TRP A 57 -9.69 -7.12 4.17
CA TRP A 57 -9.56 -8.29 3.32
C TRP A 57 -8.12 -8.74 3.09
N PHE A 58 -7.14 -7.86 3.33
CA PHE A 58 -5.77 -8.05 2.83
C PHE A 58 -5.08 -9.25 3.47
N GLN A 59 -5.27 -9.50 4.77
CA GLN A 59 -4.64 -10.63 5.44
C GLN A 59 -5.05 -11.98 4.81
N ARG A 60 -6.34 -12.16 4.51
CA ARG A 60 -6.85 -13.38 3.85
C ARG A 60 -6.40 -13.46 2.40
N PHE A 61 -6.33 -12.32 1.72
CA PHE A 61 -5.82 -12.24 0.37
C PHE A 61 -4.35 -12.66 0.27
N TYR A 62 -3.51 -12.11 1.16
CA TYR A 62 -2.07 -12.32 1.19
C TYR A 62 -1.69 -13.76 1.57
N GLN A 63 -2.50 -14.44 2.39
CA GLN A 63 -2.31 -15.87 2.71
C GLN A 63 -2.32 -16.80 1.48
N HIS A 64 -2.89 -16.36 0.35
CA HIS A 64 -2.86 -17.13 -0.90
C HIS A 64 -1.63 -16.86 -1.77
N LEU A 65 -0.77 -15.91 -1.38
CA LEU A 65 0.42 -15.53 -2.12
C LEU A 65 1.66 -16.21 -1.53
N ASN A 66 2.54 -16.67 -2.42
CA ASN A 66 3.80 -17.31 -2.04
C ASN A 66 4.98 -16.51 -2.55
N GLY A 67 5.91 -16.16 -1.65
CA GLY A 67 7.19 -15.54 -2.01
C GLY A 67 7.13 -14.08 -2.47
N VAL A 68 5.95 -13.43 -2.43
CA VAL A 68 5.79 -12.01 -2.76
C VAL A 68 5.89 -11.19 -1.48
N PRO A 69 6.87 -10.27 -1.33
CA PRO A 69 7.01 -9.46 -0.13
C PRO A 69 5.92 -8.40 -0.01
N GLU A 70 5.52 -8.12 1.22
CA GLU A 70 4.62 -7.01 1.61
C GLU A 70 5.39 -5.91 2.32
N VAL A 71 5.04 -4.65 2.04
CA VAL A 71 5.44 -3.48 2.83
C VAL A 71 4.22 -2.64 3.21
N ILE A 72 4.13 -2.32 4.50
CA ILE A 72 3.16 -1.38 5.07
C ILE A 72 3.69 0.05 4.90
N VAL A 73 3.08 0.83 4.01
CA VAL A 73 3.59 2.16 3.65
C VAL A 73 3.26 3.25 4.66
N SER A 74 2.36 3.00 5.61
CA SER A 74 2.06 3.91 6.70
C SER A 74 3.00 3.76 7.91
N SER A 75 4.02 2.91 7.84
CA SER A 75 4.93 2.66 8.97
C SER A 75 5.59 3.96 9.44
N GLY A 76 5.57 4.23 10.75
CA GLY A 76 6.10 5.47 11.34
C GLY A 76 5.12 6.64 11.41
N VAL A 77 3.93 6.52 10.82
CA VAL A 77 2.85 7.50 11.02
C VAL A 77 2.30 7.41 12.45
N THR A 78 2.09 8.56 13.09
CA THR A 78 1.35 8.62 14.36
C THR A 78 -0.16 8.62 14.06
N PRO A 79 -0.91 7.59 14.47
CA PRO A 79 -2.33 7.49 14.15
C PRO A 79 -3.19 8.45 14.97
N VAL A 80 -4.28 8.92 14.36
CA VAL A 80 -5.42 9.50 15.09
C VAL A 80 -6.37 8.37 15.45
N GLY A 81 -6.89 8.33 16.69
CA GLY A 81 -7.86 7.32 17.12
C GLY A 81 -9.26 7.58 16.55
N ILE A 82 -10.00 6.52 16.24
CA ILE A 82 -11.44 6.60 15.93
C ILE A 82 -12.19 6.93 17.23
N THR A 83 -13.08 7.93 17.17
CA THR A 83 -13.69 8.53 18.37
C THR A 83 -14.91 7.78 18.88
N GLU A 84 -15.66 7.09 18.02
CA GLU A 84 -16.91 6.43 18.39
C GLU A 84 -17.19 5.20 17.50
N GLY A 85 -18.13 4.36 17.93
CA GLY A 85 -18.63 3.22 17.15
C GLY A 85 -17.82 1.93 17.35
N PRO A 86 -18.06 0.90 16.52
CA PRO A 86 -17.50 -0.44 16.73
C PRO A 86 -15.97 -0.53 16.60
N TYR A 87 -15.33 0.55 16.11
CA TYR A 87 -13.88 0.66 15.96
C TYR A 87 -13.26 1.72 16.87
N GLU A 88 -13.98 2.20 17.88
CA GLU A 88 -13.49 3.17 18.86
C GLU A 88 -12.11 2.78 19.42
N GLY A 89 -11.20 3.76 19.50
CA GLY A 89 -9.84 3.59 19.98
C GLY A 89 -8.88 2.94 18.98
N LYS A 90 -9.36 2.40 17.85
CA LYS A 90 -8.47 1.89 16.79
C LYS A 90 -7.87 3.03 15.96
N PRO A 91 -6.72 2.80 15.30
CA PRO A 91 -6.14 3.76 14.36
C PRO A 91 -7.12 4.11 13.23
N ASN A 92 -7.26 5.41 12.94
CA ASN A 92 -7.92 5.88 11.73
C ASN A 92 -6.96 5.69 10.54
N PRO A 93 -7.30 4.84 9.55
CA PRO A 93 -6.36 4.45 8.50
C PRO A 93 -6.07 5.54 7.46
N HIS A 94 -6.85 6.62 7.42
CA HIS A 94 -6.85 7.63 6.35
C HIS A 94 -5.70 8.64 6.48
N ALA A 95 -4.52 8.19 6.91
CA ALA A 95 -3.39 9.05 7.24
C ALA A 95 -2.81 9.81 6.04
N TRP A 96 -2.93 9.26 4.83
CA TRP A 96 -2.47 9.88 3.58
C TRP A 96 -3.17 11.22 3.27
N MET A 97 -4.28 11.52 3.93
CA MET A 97 -5.00 12.80 3.76
C MET A 97 -4.23 13.98 4.35
N SER A 98 -3.23 13.73 5.20
CA SER A 98 -2.28 14.76 5.65
C SER A 98 -1.06 14.78 4.71
N PRO A 99 -0.73 15.92 4.08
CA PRO A 99 0.48 16.06 3.29
C PRO A 99 1.77 15.74 4.07
N ASP A 100 1.80 16.05 5.37
CA ASP A 100 2.96 15.73 6.22
C ASP A 100 3.15 14.22 6.37
N ASN A 101 2.06 13.48 6.56
CA ASN A 101 2.11 12.02 6.57
C ASN A 101 2.43 11.47 5.18
N ALA A 102 1.97 12.10 4.11
CA ALA A 102 2.25 11.64 2.75
C ALA A 102 3.77 11.59 2.46
N LEU A 103 4.58 12.45 3.07
CA LEU A 103 6.04 12.35 3.00
C LEU A 103 6.56 11.02 3.56
N ILE A 104 6.02 10.57 4.70
CA ILE A 104 6.36 9.26 5.30
C ILE A 104 5.96 8.12 4.35
N TYR A 105 4.80 8.22 3.70
CA TYR A 105 4.38 7.23 2.70
C TYR A 105 5.37 7.17 1.53
N VAL A 106 5.77 8.33 0.98
CA VAL A 106 6.72 8.39 -0.13
C VAL A 106 8.08 7.83 0.26
N ASP A 107 8.59 8.15 1.46
CA ASP A 107 9.85 7.61 1.97
C ASP A 107 9.79 6.09 2.12
N ASN A 108 8.73 5.56 2.72
CA ASN A 108 8.54 4.11 2.87
C ASN A 108 8.44 3.39 1.52
N ILE A 109 7.74 4.00 0.54
CA ILE A 109 7.63 3.45 -0.81
C ILE A 109 8.99 3.44 -1.50
N ARG A 110 9.74 4.56 -1.45
CA ARG A 110 11.09 4.66 -1.99
C ARG A 110 11.99 3.57 -1.41
N ASP A 111 12.00 3.44 -0.08
CA ASP A 111 12.89 2.49 0.60
C ASP A 111 12.51 1.04 0.28
N ALA A 112 11.22 0.76 0.13
CA ALA A 112 10.74 -0.54 -0.33
C ALA A 112 11.21 -0.85 -1.76
N LEU A 113 11.05 0.10 -2.69
CA LEU A 113 11.49 -0.06 -4.07
C LEU A 113 13.01 -0.24 -4.17
N ILE A 114 13.80 0.53 -3.42
CA ILE A 114 15.27 0.35 -3.36
C ILE A 114 15.64 -1.03 -2.83
N LYS A 115 14.95 -1.51 -1.79
CA LYS A 115 15.23 -2.81 -1.18
C LYS A 115 14.96 -3.97 -2.13
N TYR A 116 13.86 -3.92 -2.86
CA TYR A 116 13.41 -5.03 -3.72
C TYR A 116 13.82 -4.88 -5.19
N ASP A 117 14.32 -3.71 -5.59
CA ASP A 117 14.91 -3.45 -6.91
C ASP A 117 16.13 -2.49 -6.81
N PRO A 118 17.25 -2.93 -6.21
CA PRO A 118 18.41 -2.09 -5.95
C PRO A 118 19.11 -1.59 -7.22
N ALA A 119 18.91 -2.26 -8.37
CA ALA A 119 19.49 -1.85 -9.65
C ALA A 119 18.99 -0.47 -10.09
N ASN A 120 17.77 -0.10 -9.70
CA ASN A 120 17.12 1.16 -10.05
C ASN A 120 17.11 2.19 -8.91
N ALA A 121 17.86 1.95 -7.82
CA ALA A 121 17.83 2.78 -6.61
C ALA A 121 18.01 4.28 -6.86
N LYS A 122 18.89 4.66 -7.81
CA LYS A 122 19.13 6.06 -8.18
C LYS A 122 17.90 6.74 -8.77
N THR A 123 17.05 6.01 -9.48
CA THR A 123 15.81 6.55 -10.06
C THR A 123 14.81 6.84 -8.95
N TYR A 124 14.68 5.95 -7.96
CA TYR A 124 13.77 6.10 -6.82
C TYR A 124 14.15 7.26 -5.87
N GLN A 125 15.42 7.67 -5.87
CA GLN A 125 15.95 8.74 -4.99
C GLN A 125 15.98 10.13 -5.63
N ARG A 126 15.56 10.27 -6.89
CA ARG A 126 15.64 11.52 -7.64
C ARG A 126 14.52 12.49 -7.25
#